data_AF-A0A0N1MVK2-F1
#
_entry.id   AF-A0A0N1MVK2-F1
#
_cell.length_a   1.000
_cell.length_b   1.000
_cell.length_c   1.000
_cell.angle_alpha   90.00
_cell.angle_beta   90.00
_cell.angle_gamma   90.00
#
_symmetry.space_group_name_H-M   'P 1'
#
loop_
_entity.id
_entity.type
_entity.pdbx_description
1 polymer ?
#
loop_
_entity_poly.entity_id
_entity_poly.type
_entity_poly.pdbx_seq_one_letter_code
_entity_poly.pdbx_strand_id
1 'polypeptide(L)' 'MKRFITLSLAFAVTLVTTTSFDSEAANKYTTCKYQKVAGAPHEPNTRTKYFSGHVQCPANLTTGEGYHRLVSQVHNN' A
#
# COMPACT_ATOMS: atom_id res chain seq x y z
N MET A 1 41.67 7.10 -33.34
CA MET A 1 40.78 5.97 -32.98
C MET A 1 40.67 5.91 -31.45
N LYS A 2 39.66 6.52 -30.82
CA LYS A 2 39.55 6.54 -29.33
C LYS A 2 38.20 7.07 -28.80
N ARG A 3 37.05 6.67 -29.34
CA ARG A 3 35.73 7.16 -28.86
C ARG A 3 34.57 6.14 -28.93
N PHE A 4 34.84 4.84 -28.79
CA PHE A 4 33.79 3.81 -28.91
C PHE A 4 33.71 2.82 -27.73
N ILE A 5 34.18 3.18 -26.54
CA ILE A 5 34.21 2.25 -25.39
C ILE A 5 33.18 2.62 -24.29
N THR A 6 32.57 3.80 -24.35
CA THR A 6 31.74 4.32 -23.25
C THR A 6 30.23 4.07 -23.37
N LEU A 7 29.73 3.34 -24.37
CA LEU A 7 28.28 3.11 -24.53
C LEU A 7 27.80 1.73 -24.04
N SER A 8 28.68 0.77 -23.79
CA SER A 8 28.32 -0.62 -23.48
C SER A 8 28.10 -0.88 -21.98
N LEU A 9 28.43 0.05 -21.09
CA LEU A 9 28.28 -0.15 -19.63
C LEU A 9 26.89 0.23 -19.08
N ALA A 10 26.07 0.95 -19.84
CA ALA A 10 24.79 1.47 -19.34
C ALA A 10 23.66 0.41 -19.31
N PHE A 11 23.75 -0.65 -20.10
CA PHE A 11 22.72 -1.68 -20.20
C PHE A 11 22.80 -2.78 -19.12
N ALA A 12 23.92 -2.87 -18.39
CA ALA A 12 24.12 -3.93 -17.39
C ALA A 12 23.48 -3.62 -16.04
N VAL A 13 23.18 -2.34 -15.74
CA VAL A 13 22.68 -1.92 -14.41
C VAL A 13 21.17 -2.13 -14.27
N THR A 14 20.43 -2.20 -15.39
CA THR A 14 18.96 -2.38 -15.38
C THR A 14 18.49 -3.80 -15.01
N LEU A 15 19.39 -4.80 -14.95
CA LEU A 15 19.00 -6.18 -14.64
C LEU A 15 19.06 -6.54 -13.14
N VAL A 16 19.61 -5.67 -12.29
CA VAL A 16 19.85 -5.98 -10.86
C VAL A 16 18.72 -5.47 -9.95
N THR A 17 17.79 -4.67 -10.48
CA THR A 17 16.65 -4.15 -9.70
C THR A 17 15.37 -4.96 -9.91
N THR A 18 15.46 -6.25 -10.22
CA THR A 18 14.29 -7.13 -10.10
C THR A 18 13.83 -7.05 -8.66
N THR A 19 12.71 -6.37 -8.42
CA THR A 19 12.05 -6.32 -7.12
C THR A 19 11.71 -7.77 -6.78
N SER A 20 12.55 -8.41 -5.98
CA SER A 20 12.25 -9.71 -5.40
C SER A 20 10.93 -9.54 -4.67
N PHE A 21 9.87 -10.19 -5.15
CA PHE A 21 8.64 -10.35 -4.41
C PHE A 21 9.02 -11.04 -3.10
N ASP A 22 9.10 -10.25 -2.04
CA ASP A 22 9.44 -10.75 -0.72
C ASP A 22 8.24 -11.59 -0.25
N SER A 23 8.36 -12.91 -0.32
CA SER A 23 7.26 -13.82 0.02
C SER A 23 6.82 -13.64 1.46
N GLU A 24 7.71 -13.14 2.32
CA GLU A 24 7.41 -12.83 3.71
C GLU A 24 6.52 -11.59 3.84
N ALA A 25 6.62 -10.63 2.92
CA ALA A 25 5.69 -9.50 2.83
C ALA A 25 4.33 -9.90 2.26
N ALA A 26 4.28 -10.95 1.41
CA ALA A 26 3.05 -11.44 0.80
C ALA A 26 2.11 -12.14 1.81
N ASN A 27 2.66 -12.76 2.87
CA ASN A 27 1.83 -13.38 3.92
C ASN A 27 1.33 -12.37 4.96
N LYS A 28 1.99 -11.22 5.06
CA LYS A 28 1.66 -10.15 6.00
C LYS A 28 0.46 -9.34 5.47
N TYR A 29 -0.42 -8.93 6.37
CA TYR A 29 -1.51 -8.00 6.02
C TYR A 29 -1.85 -7.06 7.17
N THR A 30 -2.35 -5.88 6.81
CA THR A 30 -2.78 -4.87 7.77
C THR A 30 -4.30 -4.74 7.73
N THR A 31 -4.92 -4.87 8.90
CA THR A 31 -6.36 -4.62 9.09
C THR A 31 -6.57 -3.21 9.61
N CYS A 32 -7.37 -2.42 8.89
CA CYS A 32 -7.69 -1.04 9.23
C CYS A 32 -9.18 -0.93 9.54
N LYS A 33 -9.54 -0.52 10.76
CA LYS A 33 -10.93 -0.27 11.19
C LYS A 33 -11.21 1.22 11.21
N TYR A 34 -12.32 1.60 10.59
CA TYR A 34 -12.79 2.98 10.45
C TYR A 34 -14.17 3.13 11.09
N GLN A 35 -14.41 4.30 11.68
CA GLN A 35 -15.69 4.70 12.26
C GLN A 35 -16.28 5.85 11.45
N LYS A 36 -17.58 5.79 11.13
CA LYS A 36 -18.31 6.85 10.43
C LYS A 36 -18.30 8.12 11.27
N VAL A 37 -17.91 9.22 10.63
CA VAL A 37 -17.93 10.56 11.21
C VAL A 37 -19.03 11.40 10.57
N ALA A 38 -19.23 11.28 9.26
CA ALA A 38 -20.30 11.94 8.52
C ALA A 38 -20.70 11.13 7.29
N GLY A 39 -21.92 11.32 6.76
CA GLY A 39 -22.37 10.63 5.55
C GLY A 39 -23.86 10.33 5.56
N ALA A 40 -24.30 9.58 4.56
CA ALA A 40 -25.68 9.18 4.39
C ALA A 40 -26.19 8.32 5.57
N PRO A 41 -27.51 8.30 5.84
CA PRO A 41 -28.08 7.53 6.92
C PRO A 41 -27.80 6.02 6.81
N HIS A 42 -27.78 5.50 5.58
CA HIS A 42 -27.55 4.08 5.29
C HIS A 42 -26.07 3.67 5.24
N GLU A 43 -25.13 4.63 5.31
CA GLU A 43 -23.71 4.29 5.34
C GLU A 43 -23.38 3.54 6.66
N PRO A 44 -22.70 2.38 6.61
CA PRO A 44 -22.33 1.64 7.80
C PRO A 44 -21.51 2.49 8.79
N ASN A 45 -21.80 2.32 10.08
CA ASN A 45 -21.11 3.01 11.15
C ASN A 45 -19.64 2.59 11.28
N THR A 46 -19.30 1.39 10.82
CA THR A 46 -17.93 0.86 10.83
C THR A 46 -17.57 0.29 9.47
N ARG A 47 -16.33 0.47 9.05
CA ARG A 47 -15.76 -0.12 7.84
C ARG A 47 -14.41 -0.73 8.15
N THR A 48 -14.15 -1.91 7.59
CA THR A 48 -12.86 -2.58 7.70
C THR A 48 -12.23 -2.67 6.32
N LYS A 49 -10.95 -2.30 6.22
CA LYS A 49 -10.14 -2.52 5.02
C LYS A 49 -8.93 -3.39 5.34
N TYR A 50 -8.54 -4.20 4.36
CA TYR A 50 -7.36 -5.03 4.42
C TYR A 50 -6.38 -4.54 3.36
N PHE A 51 -5.14 -4.34 3.77
CA PHE A 51 -4.05 -4.01 2.87
C PHE A 51 -3.01 -5.13 2.94
N SER A 52 -2.44 -5.47 1.78
CA SER A 52 -1.32 -6.40 1.70
C SER A 52 -0.08 -5.77 2.33
N GLY A 53 0.67 -6.55 3.10
CA GLY A 53 1.85 -6.14 3.83
C GLY A 53 1.57 -5.43 5.15
N HIS A 54 2.65 -5.06 5.85
CA HIS A 54 2.63 -4.16 6.99
C HIS A 54 2.69 -2.72 6.48
N VAL A 55 1.52 -2.11 6.34
CA VAL A 55 1.40 -0.75 5.80
C VAL A 55 0.67 0.14 6.78
N GLN A 56 0.97 1.44 6.76
CA GLN A 56 0.23 2.41 7.54
C GLN A 56 -1.15 2.64 6.91
N CYS A 57 -2.22 2.44 7.68
CA CYS A 57 -3.57 2.74 7.24
C CYS A 57 -3.73 4.26 7.01
N PRO A 58 -4.44 4.70 5.97
CA PRO A 58 -4.80 6.11 5.84
C PRO A 58 -5.65 6.53 7.04
N ALA A 59 -5.40 7.72 7.57
CA ALA A 59 -6.12 8.24 8.74
C ALA A 59 -7.62 8.42 8.49
N ASN A 60 -7.99 8.68 7.23
CA ASN A 60 -9.36 8.93 6.82
C ASN A 60 -9.71 8.08 5.60
N LEU A 61 -10.96 7.66 5.54
CA LEU A 61 -11.54 6.92 4.43
C LEU A 61 -12.78 7.68 3.94
N THR A 62 -12.77 8.09 2.68
CA THR A 62 -13.94 8.71 2.03
C THR A 62 -14.57 7.69 1.09
N THR A 63 -15.90 7.55 1.16
CA THR A 63 -16.70 6.78 0.20
C THR A 63 -17.55 7.75 -0.62
N GLY A 64 -18.26 7.25 -1.64
CA GLY A 64 -19.21 8.08 -2.39
C GLY A 64 -20.36 8.62 -1.52
N GLU A 65 -20.55 8.06 -0.32
CA GLU A 65 -21.73 8.28 0.52
C GLU A 65 -21.37 8.77 1.92
N GLY A 66 -20.08 8.85 2.28
CA GLY A 66 -19.68 9.23 3.62
C GLY A 66 -18.17 9.34 3.86
N TYR A 67 -17.85 9.65 5.10
CA TYR A 67 -16.51 9.91 5.61
C TYR A 67 -16.32 9.18 6.93
N HIS A 68 -15.25 8.38 7.00
CA HIS A 68 -14.90 7.56 8.15
C HIS A 68 -13.47 7.83 8.60
N ARG A 69 -13.25 7.85 9.91
CA ARG A 69 -11.94 8.06 10.54
C ARG A 69 -11.37 6.75 11.05
N LEU A 70 -10.06 6.54 10.88
CA LEU A 70 -9.35 5.38 11.41
C LEU A 70 -9.46 5.36 12.94
N VAL A 71 -9.85 4.22 13.50
CA VAL A 71 -9.95 4.00 14.94
C VAL A 71 -9.00 2.91 15.44
N SER A 72 -8.61 1.99 14.57
CA SER A 72 -7.68 0.91 14.93
C SER A 72 -6.97 0.37 13.69
N GLN A 73 -5.70 0.01 13.88
CA GLN A 73 -4.84 -0.62 12.89
C GLN A 73 -4.15 -1.82 13.55
N VAL A 74 -4.13 -2.96 12.87
CA VAL A 74 -3.47 -4.18 13.34
C VAL A 74 -2.64 -4.79 12.21
N HIS A 75 -1.37 -5.05 12.47
CA HIS A 75 -0.47 -5.76 11.57
C HIS A 75 -0.47 -7.24 11.90
N ASN A 76 -0.75 -8.09 10.92
CA ASN A 76 -0.80 -9.55 11.06
C ASN A 76 0.32 -10.19 10.23
N ASN A 77 0.85 -11.32 10.71
CA ASN A 77 1.92 -12.12 10.09
C ASN A 77 1.41 -13.45 9.55
#